data_AF-A0A3N6LS64-F1
#
_entry.id   AF-A0A3N6LS64-F1
#
_cell.length_a   1.000
_cell.length_b   1.000
_cell.length_c   1.000
_cell.angle_alpha   90.00
_cell.angle_beta   90.00
_cell.angle_gamma   90.00
#
_symmetry.space_group_name_H-M   'P 1'
#
loop_
_entity.id
_entity.type
_entity.pdbx_description
1 polymer ?
#
loop_
_entity_poly.entity_id
_entity_poly.type
_entity_poly.pdbx_seq_one_letter_code
_entity_poly.pdbx_strand_id
1 'polypeptide(L)'
;MAADAPDTPDDSRTIQWRRDASTSRAVWLLWSLGVGTFFAAISIVVFWRLYDLAGQAGSGVQSIVVAFVVALFVTVLAVLLSNNAESQLERIARLLSITPPSGTALERATDAALGTIVMTLVIGSLMVAGRIVSQQGLLGDVGAGPFTGAAALLIPLALVAVALASFLRSAGALDLDDGALYLVDPDQKVDLSTIETVSRRRIADATVVTLGYAQPDGRYVPGPRRLVVPPDVAREIERAVDARP
;
A
#
# COMPACT_ATOMS: atom_id res chain seq x y z
N MET A 1 2.48 11.05 28.00
CA MET A 1 1.39 10.49 28.81
C MET A 1 0.36 10.05 27.78
N ALA A 2 0.40 8.78 27.39
CA ALA A 2 -0.47 8.24 26.36
C ALA A 2 -1.87 8.11 26.97
N ALA A 3 -2.89 8.64 26.29
CA ALA A 3 -4.26 8.29 26.62
C ALA A 3 -4.43 6.83 26.18
N ASP A 4 -4.69 5.95 27.14
CA ASP A 4 -5.05 4.56 26.88
C ASP A 4 -6.23 4.55 25.91
N ALA A 5 -5.99 4.04 24.70
CA ALA A 5 -7.08 3.55 23.87
C ALA A 5 -7.78 2.44 24.67
N PRO A 6 -9.13 2.39 24.72
CA PRO A 6 -9.81 1.38 25.49
C PRO A 6 -9.48 -0.02 24.93
N ASP A 7 -8.71 -0.76 25.72
CA ASP A 7 -8.14 -2.08 25.42
C ASP A 7 -9.14 -3.22 25.70
N THR A 8 -10.45 -2.92 25.67
CA THR A 8 -11.53 -3.89 25.87
C THR A 8 -12.21 -4.20 24.53
N PRO A 9 -11.84 -5.31 23.85
CA PRO A 9 -12.42 -5.73 22.58
C PRO A 9 -13.86 -6.31 22.69
N ASP A 10 -14.58 -6.06 23.79
CA ASP A 10 -15.87 -6.72 24.11
C ASP A 10 -16.97 -5.76 24.58
N ASP A 11 -16.86 -4.46 24.27
CA ASP A 11 -18.01 -3.56 24.41
C ASP A 11 -18.77 -3.45 23.09
N SER A 12 -19.97 -4.05 23.04
CA SER A 12 -20.84 -4.08 21.85
C SER A 12 -21.21 -2.69 21.30
N ARG A 13 -20.96 -1.63 22.08
CA ARG A 13 -21.28 -0.24 21.75
C ARG A 13 -20.08 0.58 21.26
N THR A 14 -18.87 0.00 21.26
CA THR A 14 -17.67 0.65 20.74
C THR A 14 -17.22 -0.02 19.45
N ILE A 15 -17.31 0.73 18.34
CA ILE A 15 -16.95 0.24 17.01
C ILE A 15 -15.57 0.75 16.66
N GLN A 16 -14.57 -0.11 16.81
CA GLN A 16 -13.21 0.17 16.35
C GLN A 16 -13.09 -0.09 14.85
N TRP A 17 -12.36 0.77 14.15
CA TRP A 17 -12.00 0.53 12.76
C TRP A 17 -10.53 0.78 12.51
N ARG A 18 -9.98 -0.07 11.65
CA ARG A 18 -8.65 0.09 11.08
C ARG A 18 -8.79 -0.10 9.58
N ARG A 19 -8.38 0.91 8.83
CA ARG A 19 -8.27 0.92 7.38
C ARG A 19 -6.80 1.05 7.03
N ASP A 20 -6.23 -0.04 6.56
CA ASP A 20 -4.86 -0.17 6.11
C ASP A 20 -4.78 -1.20 4.98
N ALA A 21 -3.57 -1.50 4.50
CA ALA A 21 -3.39 -2.46 3.40
C ALA A 21 -3.94 -3.86 3.71
N SER A 22 -4.06 -4.25 4.99
CA SER A 22 -4.65 -5.53 5.40
C SER A 22 -6.18 -5.56 5.34
N THR A 23 -6.84 -4.40 5.33
CA THR A 23 -8.31 -4.29 5.46
C THR A 23 -8.98 -3.61 4.27
N SER A 24 -8.23 -2.93 3.39
CA SER A 24 -8.75 -2.33 2.16
C SER A 24 -7.94 -2.74 0.93
N ARG A 25 -8.65 -3.27 -0.09
CA ARG A 25 -8.05 -3.69 -1.37
C ARG A 25 -7.47 -2.50 -2.14
N ALA A 26 -8.09 -1.32 -2.06
CA ALA A 26 -7.60 -0.13 -2.74
C ALA A 26 -6.27 0.35 -2.13
N VAL A 27 -6.19 0.39 -0.80
CA VAL A 27 -4.95 0.75 -0.08
C VAL A 27 -3.88 -0.30 -0.32
N TRP A 28 -4.26 -1.58 -0.31
CA TRP A 28 -3.39 -2.70 -0.64
C TRP A 28 -2.78 -2.58 -2.04
N LEU A 29 -3.60 -2.39 -3.07
CA LEU A 29 -3.14 -2.24 -4.45
C LEU A 29 -2.21 -1.04 -4.61
N LEU A 30 -2.59 0.13 -4.08
CA LEU A 30 -1.77 1.34 -4.18
C LEU A 30 -0.42 1.16 -3.46
N TRP A 31 -0.44 0.53 -2.29
CA TRP A 31 0.76 0.28 -1.50
C TRP A 31 1.66 -0.76 -2.17
N SER A 32 1.12 -1.91 -2.56
CA SER A 32 1.84 -3.00 -3.24
C SER A 32 2.40 -2.53 -4.59
N LEU A 33 1.62 -1.79 -5.38
CA LEU A 33 2.08 -1.20 -6.64
C LEU A 33 3.19 -0.19 -6.40
N GLY A 34 2.99 0.71 -5.45
CA GLY A 34 3.97 1.75 -5.13
C GLY A 34 5.30 1.17 -4.66
N VAL A 35 5.28 0.40 -3.57
CA VAL A 35 6.46 -0.24 -2.99
C VAL A 35 7.09 -1.22 -3.98
N GLY A 36 6.27 -2.04 -4.65
CA GLY A 36 6.73 -3.00 -5.65
C GLY A 36 7.45 -2.33 -6.83
N THR A 37 6.96 -1.19 -7.31
CA THR A 37 7.63 -0.43 -8.38
C THR A 37 9.02 0.05 -7.96
N PHE A 38 9.18 0.49 -6.72
CA PHE A 38 10.49 0.92 -6.20
C PHE A 38 11.50 -0.21 -6.15
N PHE A 39 11.10 -1.34 -5.55
CA PHE A 39 11.95 -2.52 -5.49
C PHE A 39 12.27 -3.03 -6.90
N ALA A 40 11.30 -3.04 -7.81
CA ALA A 40 11.52 -3.42 -9.20
C ALA A 40 12.56 -2.52 -9.87
N ALA A 41 12.42 -1.20 -9.74
CA ALA A 41 13.37 -0.25 -10.33
C ALA A 41 14.79 -0.44 -9.77
N ILE A 42 14.93 -0.57 -8.45
CA ILE A 42 16.23 -0.80 -7.80
C ILE A 42 16.83 -2.13 -8.28
N SER A 43 16.06 -3.21 -8.25
CA SER A 43 16.50 -4.54 -8.70
C SER A 43 16.94 -4.51 -10.16
N ILE A 44 16.18 -3.87 -11.05
CA ILE A 44 16.54 -3.73 -12.46
C ILE A 44 17.89 -3.02 -12.61
N VAL A 45 18.10 -1.90 -11.91
CA VAL A 45 19.38 -1.17 -11.98
C VAL A 45 20.54 -2.02 -11.47
N VAL A 46 20.39 -2.66 -10.31
CA VAL A 46 21.43 -3.50 -9.70
C VAL A 46 21.77 -4.67 -10.62
N PHE A 47 20.78 -5.42 -11.10
CA PHE A 47 21.02 -6.57 -11.97
C PHE A 47 21.58 -6.17 -13.32
N TRP A 48 21.15 -5.04 -13.88
CA TRP A 48 21.72 -4.53 -15.11
C TRP A 48 23.20 -4.19 -14.95
N ARG A 49 23.58 -3.57 -13.82
CA ARG A 49 24.99 -3.30 -13.50
C ARG A 49 25.80 -4.58 -13.29
N LEU A 50 25.25 -5.58 -12.59
CA LEU A 50 25.90 -6.87 -12.41
C LEU A 50 26.09 -7.60 -13.74
N TYR A 51 25.08 -7.56 -14.62
CA TYR A 51 25.14 -8.14 -15.95
C TYR A 51 26.22 -7.48 -16.82
N ASP A 52 26.32 -6.15 -16.78
CA ASP A 52 27.31 -5.38 -17.54
C ASP A 52 28.75 -5.69 -17.06
N LEU A 53 28.98 -5.72 -15.75
CA LEU A 53 30.26 -6.12 -15.15
C LEU A 53 30.63 -7.57 -15.50
N ALA A 54 29.66 -8.48 -15.45
CA ALA A 54 29.88 -9.88 -15.84
C ALA A 54 30.19 -10.02 -17.33
N GLY A 55 29.59 -9.19 -18.18
CA GLY A 55 29.91 -9.12 -19.61
C GLY A 55 31.37 -8.72 -19.87
N GLN A 56 31.94 -7.84 -19.05
CA GLN A 56 33.36 -7.46 -19.13
C GLN A 56 34.31 -8.60 -18.73
N ALA A 57 33.88 -9.49 -17.83
CA ALA A 57 34.64 -10.66 -17.39
C ALA A 57 34.54 -11.86 -18.36
N GLY A 58 33.54 -11.88 -19.24
CA GLY A 58 33.34 -12.90 -20.28
C GLY A 58 31.90 -13.42 -20.36
N SER A 59 31.51 -13.90 -21.55
CA SER A 59 30.14 -14.37 -21.84
C SER A 59 29.65 -15.53 -20.96
N GLY A 60 30.58 -16.37 -20.46
CA GLY A 60 30.27 -17.43 -19.50
C GLY A 60 29.79 -16.88 -18.15
N VAL A 61 30.45 -15.84 -17.63
CA VAL A 61 30.09 -15.20 -16.35
C VAL A 61 28.75 -14.47 -16.48
N GLN A 62 28.54 -13.82 -17.62
CA GLN A 62 27.27 -13.15 -17.95
C GLN A 62 26.07 -14.12 -17.91
N SER A 63 26.25 -15.34 -18.43
CA SER A 63 25.21 -16.38 -18.41
C SER A 63 24.90 -16.86 -16.98
N ILE A 64 25.91 -16.95 -16.12
CA ILE A 64 25.73 -17.30 -14.70
C ILE A 64 24.89 -16.25 -13.98
N VAL A 65 25.14 -14.96 -14.22
CA VAL A 65 24.33 -13.88 -13.63
C VAL A 65 22.87 -13.97 -14.06
N VAL A 66 22.60 -14.21 -15.36
CA VAL A 66 21.22 -14.39 -15.85
C VAL A 66 20.56 -15.60 -15.18
N ALA A 67 21.24 -16.74 -15.13
CA ALA A 67 20.72 -17.96 -14.49
C ALA A 67 20.42 -17.74 -13.00
N PHE A 68 21.30 -17.03 -12.30
CA PHE A 68 21.11 -16.66 -10.89
C PHE A 68 19.87 -15.78 -10.69
N VAL A 69 19.69 -14.75 -11.53
CA VAL A 69 18.51 -13.87 -11.47
C VAL A 69 17.23 -14.67 -11.71
N VAL A 70 17.20 -15.51 -12.74
CA VAL A 70 16.05 -16.36 -13.04
C VAL A 70 15.74 -17.30 -11.88
N ALA A 71 16.77 -17.96 -11.33
CA ALA A 71 16.59 -18.84 -10.18
C ALA A 71 16.03 -18.10 -8.95
N LEU A 72 16.49 -16.87 -8.70
CA LEU A 72 15.98 -16.02 -7.62
C LEU A 72 14.50 -15.67 -7.84
N PHE A 73 14.11 -15.27 -9.05
CA PHE A 73 12.72 -15.00 -9.40
C PHE A 73 11.81 -16.22 -9.19
N VAL A 74 12.23 -17.38 -9.69
CA VAL A 74 11.49 -18.64 -9.55
C VAL A 74 11.37 -19.03 -8.07
N THR A 75 12.44 -18.84 -7.29
CA THR A 75 12.44 -19.15 -5.85
C THR A 75 11.45 -18.27 -5.10
N VAL A 76 11.47 -16.96 -5.34
CA VAL A 76 10.51 -16.04 -4.70
C VAL A 76 9.08 -16.41 -5.12
N LEU A 77 8.83 -16.68 -6.39
CA LEU A 77 7.51 -17.06 -6.87
C LEU A 77 7.03 -18.39 -6.26
N ALA A 78 7.92 -19.37 -6.12
CA ALA A 78 7.61 -20.65 -5.49
C ALA A 78 7.24 -20.48 -4.00
N VAL A 79 7.93 -19.58 -3.28
CA VAL A 79 7.59 -19.24 -1.89
C VAL A 79 6.23 -18.53 -1.83
N LEU A 80 5.97 -17.57 -2.71
CA LEU A 80 4.71 -16.81 -2.74
C LEU A 80 3.50 -17.68 -3.07
N LEU A 81 3.66 -18.70 -3.91
CA LEU A 81 2.59 -19.64 -4.29
C LEU A 81 2.45 -20.81 -3.30
N SER A 82 3.34 -20.93 -2.33
CA SER A 82 3.33 -22.01 -1.35
C SER A 82 2.41 -21.68 -0.17
N ASN A 83 1.50 -22.60 0.15
CA ASN A 83 0.69 -22.52 1.36
C ASN A 83 1.53 -22.58 2.67
N ASN A 84 2.83 -22.89 2.55
CA ASN A 84 3.76 -23.05 3.67
C ASN A 84 4.85 -21.96 3.71
N ALA A 85 4.61 -20.80 3.10
CA ALA A 85 5.59 -19.70 2.99
C ALA A 85 6.21 -19.30 4.34
N GLU A 86 5.40 -19.22 5.40
CA GLU A 86 5.85 -18.86 6.75
C GLU A 86 6.87 -19.88 7.30
N SER A 87 6.56 -21.18 7.21
CA SER A 87 7.48 -22.24 7.65
C SER A 87 8.80 -22.28 6.86
N GLN A 88 8.76 -21.94 5.57
CA GLN A 88 9.95 -21.90 4.72
C GLN A 88 10.83 -20.69 5.05
N LEU A 89 10.21 -19.52 5.30
CA LEU A 89 10.91 -18.31 5.70
C LEU A 89 11.51 -18.44 7.10
N GLU A 90 10.84 -19.08 8.05
CA GLU A 90 11.44 -19.41 9.35
C GLU A 90 12.68 -20.31 9.21
N ARG A 91 12.67 -21.23 8.24
CA ARG A 91 13.80 -22.14 8.01
C ARG A 91 15.00 -21.39 7.45
N ILE A 92 14.76 -20.46 6.52
CA ILE A 92 15.77 -19.58 5.92
C ILE A 92 16.29 -18.57 6.96
N ALA A 93 15.40 -17.97 7.74
CA ALA A 93 15.73 -17.00 8.77
C ALA A 93 16.58 -17.61 9.89
N ARG A 94 16.27 -18.84 10.31
CA ARG A 94 17.12 -19.63 11.22
C ARG A 94 18.51 -19.90 10.64
N LEU A 95 18.61 -20.12 9.34
CA LEU A 95 19.89 -20.34 8.65
C LEU A 95 20.73 -19.07 8.54
N LEU A 96 20.08 -17.91 8.40
CA LEU A 96 20.69 -16.59 8.31
C LEU A 96 20.82 -15.88 9.67
N SER A 97 20.42 -16.53 10.77
CA SER A 97 20.40 -15.95 12.12
C SER A 97 19.66 -14.61 12.22
N ILE A 98 18.61 -14.44 11.42
CA ILE A 98 17.76 -13.25 11.41
C ILE A 98 16.40 -13.58 12.00
N THR A 99 15.74 -12.58 12.60
CA THR A 99 14.37 -12.72 13.09
C THR A 99 13.43 -12.86 11.90
N PRO A 100 12.67 -13.97 11.78
CA PRO A 100 11.72 -14.12 10.69
C PRO A 100 10.60 -13.07 10.82
N PRO A 101 10.16 -12.44 9.71
CA PRO A 101 8.93 -11.66 9.72
C PRO A 101 7.74 -12.59 10.00
N SER A 102 6.84 -12.21 10.91
CA SER A 102 5.64 -12.97 11.27
C SER A 102 4.37 -12.11 11.20
N GLY A 103 3.22 -12.77 11.01
CA GLY A 103 1.90 -12.13 10.93
C GLY A 103 1.84 -10.99 9.89
N THR A 104 1.35 -9.82 10.31
CA THR A 104 1.17 -8.64 9.44
C THR A 104 2.45 -8.18 8.71
N ALA A 105 3.64 -8.42 9.28
CA ALA A 105 4.90 -8.05 8.63
C ALA A 105 5.22 -8.98 7.45
N LEU A 106 4.88 -10.27 7.58
CA LEU A 106 5.05 -11.26 6.52
C LEU A 106 4.08 -11.00 5.37
N GLU A 107 2.80 -10.72 5.68
CA GLU A 107 1.80 -10.35 4.66
C GLU A 107 2.27 -9.15 3.83
N ARG A 108 2.74 -8.09 4.49
CA ARG A 108 3.30 -6.92 3.81
C ARG A 108 4.53 -7.23 2.96
N ALA A 109 5.41 -8.10 3.43
CA ALA A 109 6.59 -8.51 2.67
C ALA A 109 6.20 -9.30 1.41
N THR A 110 5.24 -10.22 1.54
CA THR A 110 4.63 -10.99 0.45
C THR A 110 3.99 -10.06 -0.59
N ASP A 111 3.20 -9.09 -0.14
CA ASP A 111 2.53 -8.11 -1.00
C ASP A 111 3.50 -7.21 -1.76
N ALA A 112 4.57 -6.77 -1.09
CA ALA A 112 5.63 -6.01 -1.72
C ALA A 112 6.42 -6.85 -2.74
N ALA A 113 6.72 -8.11 -2.41
CA ALA A 113 7.41 -9.03 -3.31
C ALA A 113 6.57 -9.32 -4.56
N LEU A 114 5.26 -9.55 -4.42
CA LEU A 114 4.35 -9.74 -5.55
C LEU A 114 4.31 -8.49 -6.44
N GLY A 115 4.13 -7.31 -5.84
CA GLY A 115 4.18 -6.04 -6.56
C GLY A 115 5.51 -5.84 -7.30
N THR A 116 6.62 -6.22 -6.67
CA THR A 116 7.97 -6.16 -7.27
C THR A 116 8.09 -7.04 -8.51
N ILE A 117 7.60 -8.28 -8.44
CA ILE A 117 7.64 -9.20 -9.58
C ILE A 117 6.81 -8.65 -10.75
N VAL A 118 5.56 -8.24 -10.47
CA VAL A 118 4.66 -7.69 -11.50
C VAL A 118 5.28 -6.46 -12.15
N MET A 119 5.79 -5.52 -11.35
CA MET A 119 6.38 -4.29 -11.89
C MET A 119 7.71 -4.54 -12.59
N THR A 120 8.50 -5.54 -12.18
CA THR A 120 9.70 -5.93 -12.92
C THR A 120 9.35 -6.47 -14.30
N LEU A 121 8.30 -7.27 -14.42
CA LEU A 121 7.81 -7.75 -15.72
C LEU A 121 7.30 -6.61 -16.59
N VAL A 122 6.54 -5.67 -16.02
CA VAL A 122 6.02 -4.50 -16.76
C VAL A 122 7.17 -3.59 -17.24
N ILE A 123 8.06 -3.17 -16.34
CA ILE A 123 9.18 -2.29 -16.69
C ILE A 123 10.15 -3.01 -17.62
N GLY A 124 10.49 -4.26 -17.32
CA GLY A 124 11.40 -5.08 -18.13
C GLY A 124 10.85 -5.31 -19.53
N SER A 125 9.56 -5.62 -19.69
CA SER A 125 8.94 -5.78 -21.01
C SER A 125 8.93 -4.48 -21.82
N LEU A 126 8.66 -3.34 -21.19
CA LEU A 126 8.79 -2.03 -21.84
C LEU A 126 10.21 -1.79 -22.33
N MET A 127 11.23 -2.08 -21.51
CA MET A 127 12.63 -1.91 -21.90
C MET A 127 13.02 -2.84 -23.06
N VAL A 128 12.59 -4.10 -23.03
CA VAL A 128 12.84 -5.07 -24.12
C VAL A 128 12.13 -4.65 -25.40
N ALA A 129 10.86 -4.24 -25.32
CA ALA A 129 10.11 -3.74 -26.47
C ALA A 129 10.79 -2.52 -27.09
N GLY A 130 11.20 -1.55 -26.26
CA GLY A 130 11.94 -0.37 -26.72
C GLY A 130 13.26 -0.73 -27.42
N ARG A 131 13.98 -1.74 -26.91
CA ARG A 131 15.20 -2.24 -27.54
C ARG A 131 14.92 -2.89 -28.90
N ILE A 132 13.91 -3.76 -28.98
CA ILE A 132 13.54 -4.44 -30.23
C ILE A 132 13.13 -3.41 -31.29
N VAL A 133 12.26 -2.47 -30.92
CA VAL A 133 11.78 -1.40 -31.82
C VAL A 133 12.93 -0.54 -32.33
N SER A 134 13.88 -0.20 -31.46
CA SER A 134 15.08 0.57 -31.83
C SER A 134 15.99 -0.22 -32.79
N GLN A 135 16.23 -1.51 -32.51
CA GLN A 135 17.08 -2.36 -33.36
C GLN A 135 16.48 -2.64 -34.74
N GLN A 136 15.16 -2.74 -34.82
CA GLN A 136 14.44 -3.04 -36.06
C GLN A 136 14.01 -1.78 -36.84
N GLY A 137 14.27 -0.58 -36.31
CA GLY A 137 13.88 0.69 -36.95
C GLY A 137 12.36 0.87 -37.09
N LEU A 138 11.55 0.12 -36.33
CA LEU A 138 10.10 0.03 -36.52
C LEU A 138 9.33 1.34 -36.30
N LEU A 139 9.93 2.30 -35.59
CA LEU A 139 9.34 3.63 -35.32
C LEU A 139 10.14 4.77 -35.97
N GLY A 140 10.99 4.49 -36.95
CA GLY A 140 11.83 5.51 -37.59
C GLY A 140 12.68 6.28 -36.58
N ASP A 141 12.68 7.62 -36.68
CA ASP A 141 13.48 8.53 -35.84
C ASP A 141 13.06 8.59 -34.36
N VAL A 142 11.90 8.03 -33.99
CA VAL A 142 11.40 8.08 -32.60
C VAL A 142 12.17 7.12 -31.68
N GLY A 143 12.73 6.03 -32.22
CA GLY A 143 13.58 5.09 -31.49
C GLY A 143 12.93 4.45 -30.24
N ALA A 144 13.74 4.19 -29.20
CA ALA A 144 13.29 3.57 -27.94
C ALA A 144 12.61 4.54 -26.95
N GLY A 145 12.62 5.85 -27.24
CA GLY A 145 12.25 6.92 -26.31
C GLY A 145 10.89 6.79 -25.62
N PRO A 146 9.81 6.40 -26.32
CA PRO A 146 8.49 6.25 -25.71
C PRO A 146 8.43 5.15 -24.64
N PHE A 147 9.15 4.04 -24.86
CA PHE A 147 9.14 2.90 -23.95
C PHE A 147 9.97 3.15 -22.70
N THR A 148 11.16 3.75 -22.86
CA THR A 148 12.00 4.16 -21.73
C THR A 148 11.36 5.31 -20.94
N GLY A 149 10.70 6.25 -21.62
CA GLY A 149 9.91 7.31 -20.99
C GLY A 149 8.73 6.77 -20.19
N ALA A 150 7.97 5.82 -20.74
CA ALA A 150 6.87 5.16 -20.02
C ALA A 150 7.38 4.40 -18.79
N ALA A 151 8.48 3.66 -18.92
CA ALA A 151 9.13 2.98 -17.80
C ALA A 151 9.58 3.97 -16.71
N ALA A 152 10.16 5.10 -17.10
CA ALA A 152 10.60 6.14 -16.16
C ALA A 152 9.43 6.82 -15.44
N LEU A 153 8.28 7.01 -16.10
CA LEU A 153 7.06 7.60 -15.51
C LEU A 153 6.40 6.71 -14.45
N LEU A 154 6.67 5.40 -14.44
CA LEU A 154 6.15 4.51 -13.41
C LEU A 154 6.73 4.83 -12.02
N ILE A 155 7.96 5.35 -11.94
CA ILE A 155 8.60 5.70 -10.67
C ILE A 155 7.89 6.87 -9.95
N PRO A 156 7.68 8.05 -10.56
CA PRO A 156 6.92 9.12 -9.91
C PRO A 156 5.46 8.74 -9.68
N LEU A 157 4.85 7.92 -10.55
CA LEU A 157 3.50 7.42 -10.31
C LEU A 157 3.45 6.51 -9.07
N ALA A 158 4.48 5.70 -8.84
CA ALA A 158 4.61 4.89 -7.64
C ALA A 158 4.73 5.73 -6.37
N LEU A 159 5.47 6.86 -6.39
CA LEU A 159 5.48 7.82 -5.28
C LEU A 159 4.08 8.31 -4.95
N VAL A 160 3.33 8.72 -5.98
CA VAL A 160 1.95 9.19 -5.80
C VAL A 160 1.07 8.07 -5.23
N ALA A 161 1.23 6.83 -5.72
CA ALA A 161 0.49 5.68 -5.21
C ALA A 161 0.78 5.41 -3.72
N VAL A 162 2.05 5.45 -3.29
CA VAL A 162 2.43 5.32 -1.88
C VAL A 162 1.87 6.46 -1.04
N ALA A 163 1.95 7.70 -1.52
CA ALA A 163 1.40 8.86 -0.83
C ALA A 163 -0.12 8.72 -0.65
N LEU A 164 -0.84 8.35 -1.70
CA LEU A 164 -2.28 8.10 -1.64
C LEU A 164 -2.62 6.95 -0.69
N ALA A 165 -1.86 5.86 -0.69
CA ALA A 165 -2.04 4.76 0.25
C ALA A 165 -1.86 5.23 1.70
N SER A 166 -0.90 6.14 1.95
CA SER A 166 -0.69 6.74 3.27
C SER A 166 -1.87 7.59 3.70
N PHE A 167 -2.41 8.44 2.81
CA PHE A 167 -3.57 9.28 3.12
C PHE A 167 -4.88 8.50 3.27
N LEU A 168 -4.99 7.35 2.62
CA LEU A 168 -6.16 6.47 2.72
C LEU A 168 -6.10 5.52 3.91
N ARG A 169 -4.97 5.47 4.62
CA ARG A 169 -4.87 4.79 5.90
C ARG A 169 -5.65 5.61 6.94
N SER A 170 -6.56 4.97 7.66
CA SER A 170 -7.36 5.60 8.70
C SER A 170 -7.57 4.60 9.83
N ALA A 171 -7.45 5.04 11.07
CA ALA A 171 -7.78 4.25 12.23
C ALA A 171 -8.50 5.12 13.26
N GLY A 172 -9.43 4.53 14.00
CA GLY A 172 -10.20 5.20 15.03
C GLY A 172 -11.21 4.28 15.70
N ALA A 173 -11.97 4.84 16.63
CA ALA A 173 -13.05 4.18 17.33
C ALA A 173 -14.27 5.11 17.42
N LEU A 174 -15.45 4.56 17.20
CA LEU A 174 -16.72 5.22 17.46
C LEU A 174 -17.24 4.66 18.77
N ASP A 175 -17.34 5.50 19.79
CA ASP A 175 -17.91 5.15 21.08
C ASP A 175 -19.34 5.73 21.15
N LEU A 176 -20.34 4.85 21.14
CA LEU A 176 -21.74 5.25 21.16
C LEU A 176 -22.21 5.67 22.57
N ASP A 177 -21.58 5.18 23.64
CA ASP A 177 -21.95 5.52 25.00
C ASP A 177 -21.38 6.90 25.40
N ASP A 178 -20.14 7.16 25.00
CA ASP A 178 -19.49 8.46 25.21
C ASP A 178 -19.91 9.49 24.14
N GLY A 179 -20.64 9.05 23.11
CA GLY A 179 -21.13 9.89 22.02
C GLY A 179 -20.00 10.60 21.29
N ALA A 180 -18.86 9.92 21.11
CA ALA A 180 -17.63 10.52 20.62
C ALA A 180 -16.94 9.66 19.56
N LEU A 181 -16.28 10.34 18.64
CA LEU A 181 -15.43 9.75 17.62
C LEU A 181 -13.96 9.96 18.03
N TYR A 182 -13.26 8.87 18.26
CA TYR A 182 -11.83 8.85 18.56
C TYR A 182 -11.05 8.54 17.28
N LEU A 183 -10.09 9.40 16.95
CA LEU A 183 -9.24 9.29 15.78
C LEU A 183 -7.81 9.06 16.25
N VAL A 184 -7.13 8.09 15.64
CA VAL A 184 -5.72 7.77 15.96
C VAL A 184 -4.77 8.76 15.28
N ASP A 185 -5.16 9.29 14.12
CA ASP A 185 -4.33 10.23 13.36
C ASP A 185 -5.21 11.29 12.67
N PRO A 186 -5.18 12.56 13.12
CA PRO A 186 -4.58 13.03 14.38
C PRO A 186 -5.32 12.49 15.61
N ASP A 187 -4.61 12.29 16.74
CA ASP A 187 -5.16 11.98 18.08
C ASP A 187 -6.22 13.03 18.48
N GLN A 188 -7.48 12.79 18.11
CA GLN A 188 -8.58 13.72 18.28
C GLN A 188 -9.83 12.99 18.75
N LYS A 189 -10.42 13.52 19.83
CA LYS A 189 -11.77 13.20 20.26
C LYS A 189 -12.71 14.24 19.67
N VAL A 190 -13.70 13.78 18.92
CA VAL A 190 -14.75 14.63 18.36
C VAL A 190 -16.06 14.22 18.97
N ASP A 191 -16.66 15.10 19.77
CA ASP A 191 -17.99 14.86 20.30
C ASP A 191 -19.00 14.88 19.16
N LEU A 192 -19.77 13.81 19.04
CA LEU A 192 -20.77 13.66 18.00
C LEU A 192 -21.75 14.82 18.04
N SER A 193 -22.16 15.28 19.23
CA SER A 193 -23.05 16.43 19.47
C SER A 193 -22.70 17.70 18.69
N THR A 194 -21.43 17.88 18.32
CA THR A 194 -20.96 19.06 17.59
C THR A 194 -21.13 18.92 16.07
N ILE A 195 -21.46 17.73 15.58
CA ILE A 195 -21.70 17.42 14.17
C ILE A 195 -23.18 17.63 13.87
N GLU A 196 -23.49 18.52 12.93
CA GLU A 196 -24.85 18.89 12.50
C GLU A 196 -25.27 18.12 11.24
N THR A 197 -24.36 17.94 10.30
CA THR A 197 -24.65 17.27 9.04
C THR A 197 -23.60 16.23 8.71
N VAL A 198 -24.05 15.08 8.19
CA VAL A 198 -23.19 14.02 7.70
C VAL A 198 -23.55 13.73 6.25
N SER A 199 -22.56 13.85 5.37
CA SER A 199 -22.71 13.44 3.97
C SER A 199 -21.77 12.29 3.69
N ARG A 200 -22.31 11.18 3.20
CA ARG A 200 -21.54 10.01 2.80
C ARG A 200 -21.39 9.90 1.29
N ARG A 201 -20.17 9.61 0.83
CA ARG A 201 -19.90 9.23 -0.55
C ARG A 201 -19.10 7.95 -0.59
N ARG A 202 -19.71 6.89 -1.12
CA ARG A 202 -19.03 5.60 -1.29
C ARG A 202 -18.11 5.62 -2.51
N ILE A 203 -16.88 5.16 -2.31
CA ILE A 203 -15.88 4.95 -3.35
C ILE A 203 -15.35 3.53 -3.16
N ALA A 204 -15.82 2.59 -3.98
CA ALA A 204 -15.48 1.17 -3.90
C ALA A 204 -15.70 0.56 -2.50
N ASP A 205 -14.61 0.19 -1.81
CA ASP A 205 -14.57 -0.38 -0.47
C ASP A 205 -14.45 0.68 0.65
N ALA A 206 -14.52 1.96 0.29
CA ALA A 206 -14.41 3.09 1.19
C ALA A 206 -15.70 3.91 1.21
N THR A 207 -15.95 4.57 2.34
CA THR A 207 -16.91 5.68 2.38
C THR A 207 -16.21 6.92 2.89
N VAL A 208 -16.25 7.98 2.08
CA VAL A 208 -15.82 9.31 2.48
C VAL A 208 -17.00 9.94 3.21
N VAL A 209 -16.83 10.17 4.50
CA VAL A 209 -17.78 10.85 5.36
C VAL A 209 -17.34 12.31 5.47
N THR A 210 -18.20 13.23 5.05
CA THR A 210 -18.01 14.67 5.23
C THR A 210 -18.83 15.10 6.43
N LEU A 211 -18.16 15.70 7.42
CA LEU A 211 -18.75 16.16 8.67
C LEU A 211 -18.92 17.67 8.62
N GLY A 212 -20.16 18.13 8.73
CA GLY A 212 -20.50 19.53 8.98
C GLY A 212 -20.64 19.77 10.47
N TYR A 213 -19.86 20.69 11.00
CA TYR A 213 -19.89 21.04 12.42
C TYR A 213 -20.80 22.25 12.66
N ALA A 214 -21.63 22.16 13.70
CA ALA A 214 -22.29 23.34 14.25
C ALA A 214 -21.21 24.32 14.72
N GLN A 215 -21.35 25.60 14.41
CA GLN A 215 -20.48 26.67 14.94
C GLN A 215 -21.26 27.48 15.99
N PRO A 216 -21.48 26.92 17.19
CA PRO A 216 -22.07 27.69 18.27
C PRO A 216 -21.18 28.91 18.53
N ASP A 217 -21.78 30.09 18.54
CA ASP A 217 -21.13 31.40 18.74
C ASP A 217 -20.09 31.81 17.68
N GLY A 218 -20.14 31.22 16.47
CA GLY A 218 -19.18 31.53 15.40
C GLY A 218 -17.75 31.07 15.68
N ARG A 219 -17.56 30.21 16.68
CA ARG A 219 -16.26 29.65 17.05
C ARG A 219 -15.94 28.43 16.19
N TYR A 220 -14.67 28.32 15.81
CA TYR A 220 -14.16 27.18 15.08
C TYR A 220 -14.13 25.94 15.96
N VAL A 221 -14.80 24.87 15.53
CA VAL A 221 -14.72 23.56 16.16
C VAL A 221 -13.53 22.79 15.55
N PRO A 222 -12.56 22.35 16.37
CA PRO A 222 -11.48 21.50 15.90
C PRO A 222 -12.00 20.09 15.57
N GLY A 223 -11.71 19.61 14.36
CA GLY A 223 -12.07 18.27 13.93
C GLY A 223 -11.87 18.06 12.43
N PRO A 224 -11.67 16.82 11.95
CA PRO A 224 -11.56 16.55 10.53
C PRO A 224 -12.91 16.75 9.83
N ARG A 225 -12.92 17.59 8.80
CA ARG A 225 -14.13 17.79 7.98
C ARG A 225 -14.43 16.62 7.04
N ARG A 226 -13.43 15.77 6.78
CA ARG A 226 -13.54 14.61 5.91
C ARG A 226 -12.82 13.44 6.55
N LEU A 227 -13.50 12.32 6.61
CA LEU A 227 -13.00 11.07 7.16
C LEU A 227 -13.23 9.95 6.15
N VAL A 228 -12.27 9.03 6.03
CA VAL A 228 -12.38 7.86 5.17
C VAL A 228 -12.53 6.64 6.05
N VAL A 229 -13.72 6.04 6.08
CA VAL A 229 -14.03 4.89 6.95
C VAL A 229 -14.61 3.72 6.16
N PRO A 230 -14.63 2.50 6.72
CA PRO A 230 -15.40 1.39 6.16
C PRO A 230 -16.89 1.73 6.03
N PRO A 231 -17.61 1.16 5.04
CA PRO A 231 -19.03 1.46 4.81
C PRO A 231 -19.94 1.20 6.02
N ASP A 232 -19.59 0.22 6.84
CA ASP A 232 -20.39 -0.16 8.01
C ASP A 232 -20.28 0.90 9.11
N VAL A 233 -19.06 1.37 9.35
CA VAL A 233 -18.76 2.46 10.28
C VAL A 233 -19.40 3.77 9.81
N ALA A 234 -19.35 4.08 8.51
CA ALA A 234 -20.00 5.28 7.96
C ALA A 234 -21.52 5.28 8.21
N ARG A 235 -22.17 4.10 8.07
CA ARG A 235 -23.59 3.94 8.34
C ARG A 235 -23.90 4.16 9.82
N GLU A 236 -23.03 3.68 10.71
CA GLU A 236 -23.26 3.85 12.14
C GLU A 236 -23.02 5.29 12.61
N ILE A 237 -22.02 5.98 12.07
CA ILE A 237 -21.81 7.41 12.34
C ILE A 237 -23.05 8.22 11.95
N GLU A 238 -23.58 8.00 10.73
CA GLU A 238 -24.78 8.68 10.24
C GLU A 238 -25.99 8.40 11.14
N ARG A 239 -26.23 7.12 11.50
CA ARG A 239 -27.30 6.75 12.44
C ARG A 239 -27.15 7.41 13.81
N ALA A 240 -25.95 7.45 14.37
CA ALA A 240 -25.69 8.07 15.67
C ALA A 240 -25.84 9.61 15.64
N VAL A 241 -25.73 10.22 14.46
CA VAL A 241 -26.02 11.64 14.26
C VAL A 241 -27.51 11.89 14.08
N ASP A 242 -28.18 11.09 13.24
CA ASP A 242 -29.61 11.22 12.93
C ASP A 242 -30.54 10.78 14.07
N ALA A 243 -30.10 9.84 14.92
CA ALA A 243 -30.87 9.37 16.07
C ALA A 243 -30.89 10.38 17.24
N ARG A 244 -30.27 11.55 17.06
CA ARG A 244 -30.31 12.61 18.06
C ARG A 244 -31.64 13.36 18.01
N PRO A 245 -32.23 13.67 19.17
CA PRO A 245 -33.43 14.50 19.27
C PRO A 245 -33.16 15.96 18.89
#